data_AF-X5WX11-F1
#
_entry.id   AF-X5WX11-F1
#
_cell.length_a   1.000
_cell.length_b   1.000
_cell.length_c   1.000
_cell.angle_alpha   90.00
_cell.angle_beta   90.00
_cell.angle_gamma   90.00
#
_symmetry.space_group_name_H-M   'P 1'
#
loop_
_entity.id
_entity.type
_entity.pdbx_description
1 polymer ?
#
loop_
_entity_poly.entity_id
_entity_poly.type
_entity_poly.pdbx_seq_one_letter_code
_entity_poly.pdbx_strand_id
1 'polypeptide(L)'
;MWVSGIMQGLMWREYDEQGFLVYSFAETVAAMHPYYIMRAIGGAMYLSGTLIMAWNIAMTILGYRREQDPMPRSTPALQLAR
;
A
#
# COMPACT_ATOMS: atom_id res chain seq x y z
N MET A 1 -1.42 -4.86 10.54
CA MET A 1 -2.52 -4.99 11.54
C MET A 1 -2.58 -6.37 12.17
N TRP A 2 -1.98 -7.39 11.56
CA TRP A 2 -1.88 -8.71 12.19
C TRP A 2 -1.21 -8.66 13.58
N VAL A 3 -0.11 -7.91 13.72
CA VAL A 3 0.58 -7.71 15.00
C VAL A 3 -0.32 -7.12 16.08
N SER A 4 -1.10 -6.07 15.76
CA SER A 4 -2.03 -5.47 16.73
C SER A 4 -3.17 -6.42 17.11
N GLY A 5 -3.68 -7.22 16.17
CA GLY A 5 -4.73 -8.20 16.44
C GLY A 5 -4.25 -9.35 17.33
N ILE A 6 -3.04 -9.85 17.12
CA ILE A 6 -2.42 -10.86 17.99
C ILE A 6 -2.22 -10.28 19.39
N MET A 7 -1.67 -9.07 19.49
CA MET A 7 -1.44 -8.41 20.78
C MET A 7 -2.74 -8.24 21.57
N GLN A 8 -3.80 -7.72 20.95
CA GLN A 8 -5.12 -7.61 21.60
C GLN A 8 -5.65 -8.97 22.07
N GLY A 9 -5.55 -9.99 21.22
CA GLY A 9 -6.04 -11.34 21.54
C GLY A 9 -5.29 -12.00 22.69
N LEU A 10 -3.96 -11.78 22.78
CA LEU A 10 -3.16 -12.24 23.91
C LEU A 10 -3.50 -11.47 25.19
N MET A 11 -3.53 -10.13 25.14
CA MET A 11 -3.78 -9.30 26.32
C MET A 11 -5.14 -9.57 26.95
N TRP A 12 -6.19 -9.82 26.15
CA TRP A 12 -7.53 -10.15 26.67
C TRP A 12 -7.67 -11.57 27.21
N ARG A 13 -6.67 -12.43 27.00
CA ARG A 13 -6.66 -13.82 27.44
C ARG A 13 -5.62 -14.09 28.53
N GLU A 14 -4.88 -13.07 28.94
CA GLU A 14 -3.81 -13.18 29.92
C GLU A 14 -4.38 -13.00 31.33
N TYR A 15 -4.32 -14.09 32.10
CA TYR A 15 -4.78 -14.16 33.49
C TYR A 15 -3.58 -14.36 34.39
N ASP A 16 -3.56 -13.67 35.53
CA ASP A 16 -2.53 -13.82 36.56
C ASP A 16 -2.73 -15.14 37.33
N GLU A 17 -1.76 -15.54 38.17
CA GLU A 17 -1.82 -16.77 38.96
C GLU A 17 -3.02 -16.83 39.92
N GLN A 18 -3.60 -15.66 40.26
CA GLN A 18 -4.81 -15.56 41.09
C GLN A 18 -6.12 -15.49 40.27
N GLY A 19 -6.06 -15.63 38.94
CA GLY A 19 -7.22 -15.68 38.05
C GLY A 19 -7.83 -14.34 37.65
N PHE A 20 -7.17 -13.22 37.98
CA PHE A 20 -7.56 -11.88 37.53
C PHE A 20 -7.02 -11.59 36.12
N LEU A 21 -7.67 -10.69 35.37
CA LEU A 21 -7.12 -10.20 34.10
C LEU A 21 -5.89 -9.33 34.36
N VAL A 22 -4.77 -9.66 33.72
CA VAL A 22 -3.51 -8.90 33.84
C VAL A 22 -3.64 -7.52 33.19
N TYR A 23 -4.39 -7.43 32.09
CA TYR A 23 -4.57 -6.18 31.35
C TYR A 23 -6.03 -5.75 31.33
N SER A 24 -6.26 -4.48 31.67
CA SER A 24 -7.55 -3.85 31.46
C SER A 24 -7.77 -3.49 29.98
N PHE A 25 -9.04 -3.32 29.60
CA PHE A 25 -9.40 -2.92 28.23
C PHE A 25 -8.75 -1.58 27.85
N ALA A 26 -8.68 -0.63 28.78
CA ALA A 26 -8.09 0.69 28.56
C ALA A 26 -6.58 0.60 28.25
N GLU A 27 -5.84 -0.27 28.93
CA GLU A 27 -4.40 -0.48 28.69
C GLU A 27 -4.15 -1.13 27.32
N THR A 28 -5.01 -2.06 26.92
CA THR A 28 -4.92 -2.68 25.59
C THR A 28 -5.15 -1.64 24.49
N VAL A 29 -6.11 -0.73 24.68
CA VAL A 29 -6.37 0.37 23.74
C VAL A 29 -5.20 1.35 23.67
N ALA A 30 -4.59 1.69 24.81
CA ALA A 30 -3.42 2.55 24.85
C ALA A 30 -2.22 1.93 24.12
N ALA A 31 -1.97 0.63 24.30
CA ALA A 31 -0.90 -0.11 23.62
C ALA A 31 -1.09 -0.19 22.10
N MET A 32 -2.33 -0.09 21.61
CA MET A 32 -2.62 -0.12 20.17
C MET A 32 -2.30 1.16 19.40
N HIS A 33 -2.22 2.29 20.09
CA HIS A 33 -2.02 3.61 19.47
C HIS A 33 -0.89 3.68 18.42
N PRO A 34 0.35 3.19 18.69
CA PRO A 34 1.43 3.20 17.69
C PRO A 34 1.09 2.39 16.42
N TYR A 35 0.33 1.29 16.55
CA TYR A 35 -0.07 0.49 15.39
C TYR A 35 -1.10 1.21 14.51
N TYR A 36 -1.98 2.03 15.09
CA TYR A 36 -2.89 2.86 14.30
C TYR A 36 -2.16 3.96 13.53
N ILE A 37 -1.08 4.52 14.07
CA ILE A 37 -0.23 5.48 13.36
C ILE A 37 0.43 4.79 12.15
N MET A 38 1.05 3.63 12.36
CA MET A 38 1.64 2.86 11.26
C MET A 38 0.60 2.47 10.20
N ARG A 39 -0.64 2.17 10.61
CA ARG A 39 -1.76 1.95 9.68
C ARG A 39 -2.04 3.18 8.83
N ALA A 40 -2.13 4.35 9.45
CA ALA A 40 -2.44 5.59 8.78
C ALA A 40 -1.34 5.96 7.77
N ILE A 41 -0.08 5.77 8.12
CA ILE A 41 1.06 5.99 7.22
C ILE A 41 0.97 5.05 6.00
N GLY A 42 0.75 3.75 6.22
CA GLY A 42 0.58 2.80 5.11
C GLY A 42 -0.61 3.16 4.21
N GLY A 43 -1.73 3.59 4.81
CA GLY A 43 -2.89 4.08 4.08
C GLY A 43 -2.61 5.37 3.29
N ALA A 44 -1.83 6.29 3.85
CA ALA A 44 -1.43 7.53 3.17
C ALA A 44 -0.56 7.25 1.95
N MET A 45 0.36 6.28 2.03
CA MET A 45 1.15 5.83 0.87
C MET A 45 0.27 5.18 -0.22
N TYR A 46 -0.75 4.43 0.18
CA TYR A 46 -1.70 3.88 -0.78
C TYR A 46 -2.50 4.99 -1.47
N LEU A 47 -3.03 5.95 -0.71
CA LEU A 47 -3.77 7.09 -1.23
C LEU A 47 -2.92 7.94 -2.18
N SER A 48 -1.64 8.20 -1.84
CA SER A 48 -0.75 8.94 -2.73
C SER A 48 -0.53 8.19 -4.06
N GLY A 49 -0.38 6.87 -4.03
CA GLY A 49 -0.35 6.04 -5.24
C GLY A 49 -1.64 6.13 -6.07
N THR A 50 -2.80 6.10 -5.42
CA THR A 50 -4.10 6.28 -6.10
C THR A 50 -4.23 7.66 -6.75
N LEU A 51 -3.75 8.72 -6.10
CA LEU A 51 -3.76 10.07 -6.66
C LEU A 51 -2.88 10.16 -7.92
N ILE A 52 -1.69 9.55 -7.89
CA ILE A 52 -0.81 9.48 -9.06
C ILE A 52 -1.50 8.69 -10.19
N MET A 53 -2.16 7.58 -9.88
CA MET A 53 -2.92 6.80 -10.87
C MET A 53 -4.05 7.63 -11.49
N ALA A 54 -4.84 8.32 -10.66
CA ALA A 54 -5.92 9.18 -11.12
C ALA A 54 -5.41 10.29 -12.04
N TRP A 55 -4.25 10.90 -11.71
CA TRP A 55 -3.59 11.87 -12.57
C TRP A 55 -3.20 11.28 -13.94
N ASN A 56 -2.58 10.10 -13.95
CA ASN A 56 -2.22 9.42 -15.20
C ASN A 56 -3.44 9.12 -16.08
N ILE A 57 -4.53 8.67 -15.47
CA ILE A 57 -5.81 8.43 -16.16
C ILE A 57 -6.38 9.74 -16.71
N ALA A 58 -6.42 10.80 -15.91
CA ALA A 58 -6.91 12.11 -16.36
C ALA A 58 -6.13 12.65 -17.56
N MET A 59 -4.79 12.57 -17.52
CA MET A 59 -3.93 12.95 -18.64
C MET A 59 -4.18 12.09 -19.90
N THR A 60 -4.53 10.81 -19.71
CA THR A 60 -4.89 9.91 -20.81
C THR A 60 -6.23 10.29 -21.43
N ILE A 61 -7.25 10.57 -20.60
CA ILE A 61 -8.59 11.00 -21.05
C ILE A 61 -8.53 12.34 -21.78
N LEU A 62 -7.71 13.28 -21.29
CA LEU A 62 -7.50 14.59 -21.92
C LEU A 62 -6.74 14.50 -23.26
N GLY A 63 -6.26 13.32 -23.65
CA GLY A 63 -5.77 13.09 -25.01
C GLY A 63 -4.40 13.70 -25.29
N TYR A 64 -3.54 13.85 -24.28
CA TYR A 64 -2.15 14.27 -24.47
C TYR A 64 -1.39 13.19 -25.26
N ARG A 65 -1.52 13.23 -26.59
CA ARG A 65 -0.86 12.32 -27.50
C ARG A 65 0.61 12.70 -27.54
N ARG A 66 1.45 11.86 -26.95
CA ARG A 66 2.91 12.00 -27.06
C ARG A 66 3.27 11.95 -28.54
N GLU A 67 3.80 13.05 -29.08
CA GLU A 67 4.43 13.03 -30.40
C GLU A 67 5.61 12.06 -30.32
N GLN A 68 5.47 10.94 -31.02
CA GLN A 68 6.54 9.94 -31.08
C GLN A 68 7.54 10.43 -32.12
N ASP A 69 8.79 10.60 -31.70
CA ASP A 69 9.88 10.84 -32.64
C ASP A 69 9.91 9.66 -33.64
N PRO A 70 10.15 9.89 -34.95
CA PRO A 70 10.10 8.83 -35.94
C PRO A 70 11.06 7.70 -35.53
N MET A 71 10.51 6.51 -35.27
CA MET A 71 11.35 5.34 -35.00
C MET A 71 12.31 5.16 -36.18
N PRO A 72 13.64 5.08 -35.94
CA PRO A 72 14.58 4.77 -37.01
C PRO A 72 14.23 3.39 -37.56
N ARG A 73 13.65 3.38 -38.76
CA ARG A 73 13.39 2.15 -39.52
C ARG A 73 14.74 1.49 -39.80
N SER A 74 15.09 0.46 -39.03
CA SER A 74 16.03 -0.55 -39.50
C SER A 74 15.28 -1.39 -40.53
N THR A 75 15.21 -0.91 -41.77
CA THR A 75 14.78 -1.74 -42.89
C THR A 75 15.83 -2.84 -43.02
N PRO A 76 15.55 -4.13 -42.70
CA PRO A 76 16.45 -5.18 -43.13
C PRO A 76 16.38 -5.14 -44.65
N ALA A 77 17.51 -4.86 -45.30
CA ALA A 77 17.60 -4.92 -46.75
C ALA A 77 17.14 -6.32 -47.15
N LEU A 78 15.93 -6.41 -47.73
CA LEU A 78 15.48 -7.60 -48.44
C LEU A 78 16.44 -7.73 -49.61
N GLN A 79 17.53 -8.45 -49.37
CA GLN A 79 18.50 -8.85 -50.36
C GLN A 79 17.74 -9.85 -51.24
N LEU A 80 17.09 -9.31 -52.28
CA LEU A 80 16.50 -10.07 -53.36
C LEU A 80 17.60 -10.97 -53.90
N ALA A 81 17.54 -12.24 -53.53
CA ALA A 81 18.40 -13.29 -54.05
C ALA A 81 18.20 -13.29 -55.58
N ARG A 82 19.24 -12.83 -56.27
CA ARG A 82 19.39 -12.99 -57.72
C ARG A 82 19.91 -14.39 -58.01
#